data_AF-A0A3B9C3E2-F1
#
_entry.id   AF-A0A3B9C3E2-F1
#
_cell.length_a   1.000
_cell.length_b   1.000
_cell.length_c   1.000
_cell.angle_alpha   90.00
_cell.angle_beta   90.00
_cell.angle_gamma   90.00
#
_symmetry.space_group_name_H-M   'P 1'
#
loop_
_entity.id
_entity.type
_entity.pdbx_description
1 polymer ?
#
loop_
_entity_poly.entity_id
_entity_poly.type
_entity_poly.pdbx_seq_one_letter_code
_entity_poly.pdbx_strand_id
1 'polypeptide(L)'
;MFLLSNFFQALLILSDNKKVSKFILFIFILACSLLSIFPASSQKTSRIKRIGKRSWHCNEPSIAFNPLNQLQILIATNTNHLFCSKNGGRNFRHQKVQSSFGIYGDPVLKYGLNGECFFVHLSRNPEKNWPEWFDCIVVQKSTDHGISWNDGAAIGLNGKMHDKPWIHIDEEINSPYKGSIYISWTQFDKYN
;
A
#
# COMPACT_ATOMS: atom_id res chain seq x y z
N MET A 1 14.09 -28.45 2.76
CA MET A 1 14.96 -29.62 2.50
C MET A 1 15.62 -30.16 3.78
N PHE A 2 16.08 -29.32 4.72
CA PHE A 2 16.67 -29.74 6.01
C PHE A 2 15.72 -30.46 7.00
N LEU A 3 14.39 -30.26 6.89
CA LEU A 3 13.42 -30.95 7.75
C LEU A 3 13.22 -32.43 7.40
N LEU A 4 13.45 -32.81 6.14
CA LEU A 4 13.24 -34.19 5.66
C LEU A 4 14.38 -35.13 6.08
N SER A 5 15.62 -34.63 6.17
CA SER A 5 16.77 -35.46 6.58
C SER A 5 16.71 -35.86 8.05
N ASN A 6 16.32 -34.93 8.93
CA ASN A 6 16.16 -35.21 10.36
C ASN A 6 14.99 -36.16 10.65
N PHE A 7 13.97 -36.15 9.78
CA PHE A 7 12.80 -37.02 9.90
C PHE A 7 13.13 -38.49 9.61
N PHE A 8 13.91 -38.77 8.56
CA PHE A 8 14.35 -40.13 8.24
C PHE A 8 15.25 -40.73 9.32
N GLN A 9 16.11 -39.91 9.92
CA GLN A 9 17.03 -40.35 10.96
C GLN A 9 16.31 -40.66 12.28
N ALA A 10 15.26 -39.91 12.63
CA ALA A 10 14.40 -40.21 13.77
C ALA A 10 13.58 -41.50 13.58
N LEU A 11 13.14 -41.79 12.34
CA LEU A 11 12.36 -43.00 12.03
C LEU A 11 13.18 -44.29 12.21
N LEU A 12 14.44 -44.27 11.80
CA LEU A 12 15.39 -45.39 11.96
C LEU A 12 15.69 -45.68 13.43
N ILE A 13 15.87 -44.63 14.25
CA ILE A 13 16.14 -44.77 15.69
C ILE A 13 14.94 -45.39 16.42
N LEU A 14 13.72 -45.06 16.01
CA LEU A 14 12.50 -45.58 16.63
C LEU A 14 12.15 -47.00 16.16
N SER A 15 12.52 -47.41 14.94
CA SER A 15 12.27 -48.78 14.45
C SER A 15 13.16 -49.83 15.09
N ASP A 16 14.38 -49.46 15.48
CA ASP A 16 15.37 -50.39 16.06
C ASP A 16 15.20 -50.60 17.58
N ASN A 17 14.36 -49.79 18.24
CA ASN A 17 14.17 -49.85 19.67
C ASN A 17 13.11 -50.90 20.07
N LYS A 18 13.56 -52.09 20.49
CA LYS A 18 12.70 -53.25 20.86
C LYS A 18 11.67 -52.97 21.97
N LYS A 19 11.75 -51.84 22.69
CA LYS A 19 10.78 -51.42 23.71
C LYS A 19 9.63 -50.59 23.16
N VAL A 20 9.77 -49.99 21.97
CA VAL A 20 8.72 -49.20 21.36
C VAL A 20 7.76 -50.17 20.67
N SER A 21 6.53 -50.27 21.19
CA SER A 21 5.49 -51.09 20.56
C SER A 21 5.28 -50.63 19.11
N LYS A 22 5.15 -51.59 18.18
CA LYS A 22 4.77 -51.32 16.78
C LYS A 22 3.53 -50.43 16.66
N PHE A 23 2.67 -50.45 17.69
CA PHE A 23 1.50 -49.58 17.83
C PHE A 23 1.86 -48.09 18.02
N ILE A 24 2.89 -47.78 18.80
CA ILE A 24 3.34 -46.39 19.03
C ILE A 24 4.00 -45.84 17.77
N LEU A 25 4.80 -46.65 17.07
CA LEU A 25 5.39 -46.28 15.78
C LEU A 25 4.29 -46.02 14.73
N PHE A 26 3.25 -46.85 14.72
CA PHE A 26 2.09 -46.66 13.84
C PHE A 26 1.34 -45.36 14.15
N ILE A 27 1.08 -45.04 15.42
CA ILE A 27 0.44 -43.77 15.82
C ILE A 27 1.30 -42.57 15.40
N PHE A 28 2.62 -42.66 15.55
CA PHE A 28 3.53 -41.58 15.17
C PHE A 28 3.54 -41.34 13.65
N ILE A 29 3.58 -42.40 12.85
CA ILE A 29 3.48 -42.33 11.39
C ILE A 29 2.12 -41.76 10.96
N LEU A 30 1.02 -42.18 11.62
CA LEU A 30 -0.33 -41.69 11.37
C LEU A 30 -0.44 -40.18 11.69
N ALA A 31 0.13 -39.74 12.81
CA ALA A 31 0.15 -38.32 13.20
C ALA A 31 0.95 -37.46 12.19
N CYS A 32 2.10 -37.97 11.71
CA CYS A 32 2.91 -37.25 10.72
C CYS A 32 2.25 -37.19 9.33
N SER A 33 1.54 -38.25 8.93
CA SER A 33 0.78 -38.27 7.67
C SER A 33 -0.46 -37.37 7.72
N LEU A 34 -1.08 -37.20 8.89
CA LEU A 34 -2.14 -36.20 9.09
C LEU A 34 -1.61 -34.76 9.07
N LEU A 35 -0.39 -34.51 9.57
CA LEU A 35 0.29 -33.21 9.48
C LEU A 35 0.80 -32.87 8.07
N SER A 36 0.84 -33.85 7.16
CA SER A 36 1.23 -33.67 5.75
C SER A 36 0.08 -33.10 4.89
N ILE A 37 -1.14 -33.08 5.42
CA ILE A 37 -2.33 -32.54 4.75
C ILE A 37 -2.48 -31.05 5.10
N PHE A 38 -1.41 -30.27 4.92
CA PHE A 38 -1.62 -28.85 4.73
C PHE A 38 -2.02 -28.67 3.27
N PRO A 39 -3.21 -28.12 2.96
CA PRO A 39 -3.51 -27.74 1.59
C PRO A 39 -2.38 -26.81 1.15
N ALA A 40 -1.67 -27.20 0.09
CA ALA A 40 -0.81 -26.29 -0.65
C ALA A 40 -1.68 -25.05 -0.90
N SER A 41 -1.28 -23.91 -0.31
CA SER A 41 -2.02 -22.67 -0.44
C SER A 41 -2.22 -22.44 -1.94
N SER A 42 -3.45 -22.62 -2.42
CA SER A 42 -3.79 -22.37 -3.81
C SER A 42 -3.35 -20.93 -4.08
N GLN A 43 -2.36 -20.77 -4.94
CA GLN A 43 -1.92 -19.45 -5.37
C GLN A 43 -3.13 -18.84 -6.08
N LYS A 44 -3.88 -18.02 -5.34
CA LYS A 44 -5.14 -17.48 -5.79
C LYS A 44 -4.82 -16.62 -7.00
N THR A 45 -5.16 -17.10 -8.19
CA THR A 45 -4.88 -16.38 -9.42
C THR A 45 -5.60 -15.03 -9.34
N SER A 46 -4.82 -13.95 -9.28
CA SER A 46 -5.33 -12.60 -9.24
C SER A 46 -5.94 -12.27 -10.60
N ARG A 47 -7.26 -12.44 -10.72
CA ARG A 47 -7.97 -12.01 -11.92
C ARG A 47 -7.92 -10.49 -12.01
N ILE A 48 -7.67 -9.98 -13.23
CA ILE A 48 -7.83 -8.56 -13.53
C ILE A 48 -9.28 -8.19 -13.22
N LYS A 49 -9.45 -7.22 -12.32
CA LYS A 49 -10.76 -6.78 -11.88
C LYS A 49 -10.96 -5.33 -12.25
N ARG A 50 -11.96 -5.07 -13.09
CA ARG A 50 -12.40 -3.71 -13.38
C ARG A 50 -12.99 -3.08 -12.11
N ILE A 51 -12.48 -1.90 -11.77
CA ILE A 51 -13.02 -1.08 -10.68
C ILE A 51 -14.16 -0.22 -11.24
N GLY A 52 -15.40 -0.53 -10.84
CA GLY A 52 -16.59 0.20 -11.24
C GLY A 52 -17.13 -0.16 -12.64
N LYS A 53 -18.34 0.34 -12.95
CA LYS A 53 -19.01 0.12 -14.25
C LYS A 53 -18.63 1.16 -15.31
N ARG A 54 -18.20 2.35 -14.87
CA ARG A 54 -17.86 3.49 -15.73
C ARG A 54 -16.40 3.44 -16.16
N SER A 55 -16.09 3.94 -17.35
CA SER A 55 -14.70 4.21 -17.75
C SER A 55 -14.33 5.60 -17.29
N TRP A 56 -13.21 5.72 -16.58
CA TRP A 56 -12.64 6.98 -16.12
C TRP A 56 -11.30 7.14 -16.82
N HIS A 57 -10.96 8.37 -17.24
CA HIS A 57 -9.63 8.67 -17.78
C HIS A 57 -8.64 8.69 -16.62
N CYS A 58 -8.17 7.52 -16.25
CA CYS A 58 -7.26 7.29 -15.13
C CYS A 58 -5.90 6.85 -15.67
N ASN A 59 -4.85 7.56 -15.27
CA ASN A 59 -3.45 7.17 -15.43
C ASN A 59 -2.70 7.42 -14.11
N GLU A 60 -1.50 6.88 -14.02
CA GLU A 60 -0.55 7.09 -12.90
C GLU A 60 -1.18 6.82 -11.53
N PRO A 61 -1.60 5.57 -11.27
CA PRO A 61 -2.23 5.23 -10.02
C PRO A 61 -1.23 5.21 -8.87
N SER A 62 -1.68 5.67 -7.69
CA SER A 62 -1.06 5.36 -6.41
C SER A 62 -2.03 4.58 -5.54
N ILE A 63 -1.53 3.55 -4.85
CA ILE A 63 -2.31 2.67 -3.98
C ILE A 63 -1.72 2.66 -2.57
N ALA A 64 -2.57 2.74 -1.56
CA ALA A 64 -2.18 2.69 -0.16
C ALA A 64 -3.13 1.80 0.66
N PHE A 65 -2.55 1.05 1.59
CA PHE A 65 -3.27 0.18 2.52
C PHE A 65 -3.21 0.77 3.92
N ASN A 66 -4.34 0.80 4.63
CA ASN A 66 -4.35 1.27 6.00
C ASN A 66 -3.61 0.25 6.90
N PRO A 67 -2.54 0.65 7.61
CA PRO A 67 -1.78 -0.27 8.48
C PRO A 67 -2.62 -0.81 9.64
N LEU A 68 -3.65 -0.07 10.08
CA LEU A 68 -4.55 -0.48 11.16
C LEU A 68 -5.68 -1.40 10.66
N ASN A 69 -5.95 -1.44 9.35
CA ASN A 69 -6.96 -2.30 8.76
C ASN A 69 -6.68 -2.53 7.27
N GLN A 70 -6.05 -3.66 6.94
CA GLN A 70 -5.65 -3.96 5.55
C GLN A 70 -6.84 -4.17 4.58
N LEU A 71 -8.08 -4.27 5.06
CA LEU A 71 -9.27 -4.27 4.20
C LEU A 71 -9.60 -2.87 3.66
N GLN A 72 -9.03 -1.83 4.29
CA GLN A 72 -9.14 -0.45 3.88
C GLN A 72 -8.03 -0.12 2.89
N ILE A 73 -8.42 0.09 1.63
CA ILE A 73 -7.54 0.39 0.51
C ILE A 73 -7.97 1.70 -0.14
N LEU A 74 -7.02 2.59 -0.41
CA LEU A 74 -7.22 3.77 -1.24
C LEU A 74 -6.42 3.64 -2.52
N ILE A 75 -7.01 4.07 -3.63
CA ILE A 75 -6.34 4.25 -4.91
C ILE A 75 -6.64 5.65 -5.40
N ALA A 76 -5.61 6.42 -5.72
CA ALA A 76 -5.72 7.72 -6.36
C ALA A 76 -5.19 7.63 -7.78
N THR A 77 -5.79 8.37 -8.72
CA THR A 77 -5.32 8.47 -10.11
C THR A 77 -5.46 9.90 -10.59
N ASN A 78 -4.73 10.23 -11.65
CA ASN A 78 -4.94 11.48 -12.36
C ASN A 78 -6.41 11.63 -12.81
N THR A 79 -6.97 12.84 -12.83
CA THR A 79 -6.40 14.07 -12.24
C THR A 79 -6.67 14.15 -10.74
N ASN A 80 -7.90 13.81 -10.33
CA ASN A 80 -8.37 13.92 -8.94
C ASN A 80 -9.31 12.80 -8.52
N HIS A 81 -9.15 11.62 -9.12
CA HIS A 81 -10.01 10.47 -8.85
C HIS A 81 -9.50 9.69 -7.64
N LEU A 82 -10.39 9.39 -6.69
CA LEU A 82 -10.09 8.53 -5.54
C LEU A 82 -11.07 7.36 -5.49
N PHE A 83 -10.55 6.17 -5.25
CA PHE A 83 -11.30 4.92 -5.12
C PHE A 83 -11.03 4.31 -3.74
N CYS A 84 -12.09 4.16 -2.95
CA CYS A 84 -12.00 3.70 -1.57
C CYS A 84 -12.63 2.31 -1.41
N SER A 85 -11.88 1.32 -0.93
CA SER A 85 -12.40 0.01 -0.55
C SER A 85 -12.38 -0.16 0.97
N LYS A 86 -13.39 -0.83 1.53
CA LYS A 86 -13.43 -1.23 2.95
C LYS A 86 -13.46 -2.75 3.14
N ASN A 87 -13.25 -3.51 2.07
CA ASN A 87 -13.42 -4.96 2.05
C ASN A 87 -12.34 -5.66 1.22
N GLY A 88 -11.10 -5.15 1.28
CA GLY A 88 -9.94 -5.76 0.65
C GLY A 88 -10.01 -5.76 -0.88
N GLY A 89 -10.58 -4.69 -1.47
CA GLY A 89 -10.68 -4.55 -2.93
C GLY A 89 -11.83 -5.32 -3.58
N ARG A 90 -12.81 -5.82 -2.80
CA ARG A 90 -14.01 -6.46 -3.36
C ARG A 90 -14.95 -5.46 -4.03
N ASN A 91 -15.03 -4.24 -3.54
CA ASN A 91 -15.61 -3.11 -4.27
C ASN A 91 -14.91 -1.81 -3.87
N PHE A 92 -15.11 -0.78 -4.68
CA PHE A 92 -14.59 0.55 -4.44
C PHE A 92 -15.69 1.59 -4.64
N ARG A 93 -15.79 2.54 -3.70
CA ARG A 93 -16.54 3.78 -3.88
C ARG A 93 -15.63 4.79 -4.58
N HIS A 94 -16.13 5.42 -5.63
CA HIS A 94 -15.43 6.49 -6.35
C HIS A 94 -15.85 7.85 -5.80
N GLN A 95 -14.89 8.78 -5.72
CA GLN A 95 -15.14 10.21 -5.49
C GLN A 95 -14.09 11.06 -6.21
N LYS A 96 -14.33 12.37 -6.29
CA LYS A 96 -13.34 13.35 -6.72
C LYS A 96 -12.88 14.17 -5.51
N VAL A 97 -11.57 14.37 -5.41
CA VAL A 97 -10.96 15.21 -4.36
C VAL A 97 -10.79 16.64 -4.90
N GLN A 98 -10.81 17.62 -4.00
CA GLN A 98 -10.66 19.04 -4.31
C GLN A 98 -9.70 19.69 -3.31
N SER A 99 -9.05 20.76 -3.75
CA SER A 99 -8.18 21.64 -2.96
C SER A 99 -8.27 23.05 -3.55
N SER A 100 -8.17 24.09 -2.72
CA SER A 100 -8.07 25.48 -3.16
C SER A 100 -6.83 25.73 -4.04
N PHE A 101 -5.78 24.94 -3.88
CA PHE A 101 -4.58 24.95 -4.74
C PHE A 101 -4.79 24.28 -6.10
N GLY A 102 -5.97 23.68 -6.34
CA GLY A 102 -6.24 22.86 -7.50
C GLY A 102 -5.49 21.51 -7.48
N ILE A 103 -5.87 20.62 -8.38
CA ILE A 103 -5.25 19.29 -8.51
C ILE A 103 -4.95 19.03 -9.98
N TYR A 104 -3.67 18.90 -10.32
CA TYR A 104 -3.23 18.63 -11.70
C TYR A 104 -2.84 17.17 -11.95
N GLY A 105 -2.32 16.47 -10.95
CA GLY A 105 -2.00 15.06 -11.09
C GLY A 105 -0.88 14.60 -10.18
N ASP A 106 -0.27 13.49 -10.56
CA ASP A 106 0.80 12.77 -9.86
C ASP A 106 0.45 12.43 -8.42
N PRO A 107 -0.67 11.72 -8.24
CA PRO A 107 -1.12 11.38 -6.91
C PRO A 107 -0.13 10.42 -6.25
N VAL A 108 0.23 10.71 -5.00
CA VAL A 108 0.90 9.76 -4.11
C VAL A 108 0.13 9.67 -2.81
N LEU A 109 -0.30 8.45 -2.47
CA LEU A 109 -0.96 8.13 -1.22
C LEU A 109 0.01 7.47 -0.25
N LYS A 110 -0.03 7.87 1.02
CA LYS A 110 0.71 7.20 2.10
C LYS A 110 -0.11 7.22 3.37
N TYR A 111 -0.32 6.04 3.96
CA TYR A 111 -0.85 5.97 5.31
C TYR A 111 0.23 6.29 6.33
N GLY A 112 -0.12 7.12 7.30
CA GLY A 112 0.61 7.31 8.54
C GLY A 112 0.32 6.20 9.55
N LEU A 113 1.09 6.21 10.62
CA LEU A 113 1.09 5.16 11.65
C LEU A 113 -0.24 5.07 12.42
N ASN A 114 -1.02 6.16 12.49
CA ASN A 114 -2.29 6.20 13.24
C ASN A 114 -3.52 6.08 12.33
N GLY A 115 -3.33 5.67 11.07
CA GLY A 115 -4.42 5.46 10.11
C GLY A 115 -4.89 6.72 9.39
N GLU A 116 -4.25 7.88 9.61
CA GLU A 116 -4.37 9.02 8.70
C GLU A 116 -3.77 8.68 7.33
N CYS A 117 -4.38 9.19 6.26
CA CYS A 117 -3.84 9.06 4.91
C CYS A 117 -3.44 10.43 4.38
N PHE A 118 -2.23 10.52 3.84
CA PHE A 118 -1.72 11.69 3.13
C PHE A 118 -1.90 11.48 1.64
N PHE A 119 -2.39 12.51 0.97
CA PHE A 119 -2.54 12.59 -0.47
C PHE A 119 -1.71 13.76 -0.97
N VAL A 120 -0.61 13.43 -1.64
CA VAL A 120 0.34 14.40 -2.21
C VAL A 120 0.14 14.46 -3.71
N HIS A 121 0.08 15.67 -4.29
CA HIS A 121 -0.16 15.86 -5.72
C HIS A 121 0.37 17.21 -6.22
N LEU A 122 0.44 17.37 -7.54
CA LEU A 122 0.71 18.66 -8.19
C LEU A 122 -0.46 19.62 -8.01
N SER A 123 -0.16 20.89 -7.71
CA SER A 123 -1.15 21.96 -7.74
C SER A 123 -1.68 22.20 -9.16
N ARG A 124 -2.83 22.86 -9.26
CA ARG A 124 -3.33 23.45 -10.51
C ARG A 124 -3.78 24.87 -10.23
N ASN A 125 -2.81 25.78 -10.13
CA ASN A 125 -3.07 27.19 -9.88
C ASN A 125 -3.95 27.77 -11.01
N PRO A 126 -5.16 28.25 -10.71
CA PRO A 126 -6.08 28.77 -11.73
C PRO A 126 -5.64 30.12 -12.33
N GLU A 127 -4.71 30.82 -11.69
CA GLU A 127 -4.20 32.12 -12.13
C GLU A 127 -3.02 31.99 -13.11
N LYS A 128 -2.52 30.77 -13.33
CA LYS A 128 -1.38 30.49 -14.19
C LYS A 128 -1.77 29.62 -15.38
N ASN A 129 -0.99 29.73 -16.45
CA ASN A 129 -1.13 28.90 -17.64
C ASN A 129 -0.15 27.74 -17.62
N TRP A 130 -0.43 26.69 -18.40
CA TRP A 130 0.54 25.64 -18.64
C TRP A 130 1.80 26.23 -19.30
N PRO A 131 3.02 25.85 -18.87
CA PRO A 131 3.31 24.80 -17.88
C PRO A 131 3.48 25.29 -16.43
N GLU A 132 3.30 26.59 -16.15
CA GLU A 132 3.61 27.23 -14.86
C GLU A 132 2.59 26.97 -13.74
N TRP A 133 1.45 26.35 -14.03
CA TRP A 133 0.34 26.19 -13.07
C TRP A 133 0.54 25.12 -11.99
N PHE A 134 1.52 24.22 -12.09
CA PHE A 134 1.90 23.27 -11.02
C PHE A 134 3.07 23.85 -10.23
N ASP A 135 2.76 24.94 -9.54
CA ASP A 135 3.67 25.85 -8.87
C ASP A 135 3.92 25.56 -7.39
N CYS A 136 3.36 24.45 -6.90
CA CYS A 136 3.70 23.87 -5.62
C CYS A 136 3.33 22.38 -5.58
N ILE A 137 3.86 21.68 -4.59
CA ILE A 137 3.35 20.37 -4.19
C ILE A 137 2.30 20.59 -3.10
N VAL A 138 1.16 19.92 -3.20
CA VAL A 138 0.06 20.01 -2.24
C VAL A 138 0.01 18.74 -1.42
N VAL A 139 -0.14 18.88 -0.10
CA VAL A 139 -0.32 17.76 0.83
C VAL A 139 -1.68 17.86 1.50
N GLN A 140 -2.62 17.00 1.10
CA GLN A 140 -3.90 16.83 1.77
C GLN A 140 -3.85 15.66 2.76
N LYS A 141 -4.71 15.68 3.77
CA LYS A 141 -4.84 14.65 4.80
C LYS A 141 -6.28 14.23 4.99
N SER A 142 -6.50 12.93 5.15
CA SER A 142 -7.74 12.32 5.59
C SER A 142 -7.51 11.54 6.88
N THR A 143 -8.46 11.60 7.81
CA THR A 143 -8.47 10.80 9.05
C THR A 143 -9.61 9.79 9.10
N ASP A 144 -10.34 9.62 7.99
CA ASP A 144 -11.58 8.85 7.91
C ASP A 144 -11.60 7.87 6.72
N HIS A 145 -10.41 7.36 6.35
CA HIS A 145 -10.22 6.44 5.23
C HIS A 145 -10.71 7.04 3.90
N GLY A 146 -10.32 8.29 3.65
CA GLY A 146 -10.60 8.99 2.40
C GLY A 146 -12.09 9.30 2.19
N ILE A 147 -12.91 9.40 3.25
CA ILE A 147 -14.28 9.92 3.11
C ILE A 147 -14.22 11.44 2.92
N SER A 148 -13.43 12.12 3.72
CA SER A 148 -13.16 13.54 3.62
C SER A 148 -11.66 13.83 3.61
N TRP A 149 -11.30 14.98 3.05
CA TRP A 149 -9.94 15.49 2.95
C TRP A 149 -9.96 16.95 3.37
N ASN A 150 -8.92 17.38 4.09
CA ASN A 150 -8.72 18.81 4.33
C ASN A 150 -8.33 19.54 3.03
N ASP A 151 -8.30 20.87 3.06
CA ASP A 151 -7.95 21.67 1.87
C ASP A 151 -6.51 21.45 1.39
N GLY A 152 -5.62 21.06 2.31
CA GLY A 152 -4.21 20.79 2.07
C GLY A 152 -3.29 21.94 2.45
N ALA A 153 -2.00 21.69 2.39
CA ALA A 153 -0.95 22.70 2.53
C ALA A 153 -0.03 22.67 1.31
N ALA A 154 0.33 23.85 0.80
CA ALA A 154 1.30 23.99 -0.28
C ALA A 154 2.74 24.00 0.28
N ILE A 155 3.62 23.24 -0.36
CA ILE A 155 5.07 23.26 -0.12
C ILE A 155 5.79 23.56 -1.42
N GLY A 156 6.96 24.20 -1.31
CA GLY A 156 7.76 24.59 -2.48
C GLY A 156 7.24 25.82 -3.22
N LEU A 157 6.24 26.55 -2.71
CA LEU A 157 5.66 27.73 -3.36
C LEU A 157 6.69 28.87 -3.49
N ASN A 158 7.47 28.85 -4.57
CA ASN A 158 8.57 29.80 -4.82
C ASN A 158 8.58 30.33 -6.27
N GLY A 159 7.46 30.20 -6.97
CA GLY A 159 7.29 30.67 -8.35
C GLY A 159 7.97 29.79 -9.40
N LYS A 160 8.46 28.59 -9.03
CA LYS A 160 9.00 27.60 -9.96
C LYS A 160 7.95 26.53 -10.26
N MET A 161 8.26 25.68 -11.23
CA MET A 161 7.47 24.50 -11.54
C MET A 161 7.99 23.28 -10.78
N HIS A 162 7.08 22.43 -10.32
CA HIS A 162 7.41 21.25 -9.52
C HIS A 162 6.80 19.96 -10.09
N ASP A 163 7.57 18.88 -10.13
CA ASP A 163 7.19 17.52 -10.56
C ASP A 163 8.35 16.59 -10.19
N LYS A 164 8.27 15.33 -9.78
CA LYS A 164 7.19 14.45 -9.36
C LYS A 164 7.29 14.33 -7.86
N PRO A 165 6.23 14.57 -7.07
CA PRO A 165 6.33 14.37 -5.64
C PRO A 165 6.44 12.89 -5.30
N TRP A 166 7.13 12.60 -4.21
CA TRP A 166 7.06 11.32 -3.52
C TRP A 166 7.08 11.54 -2.02
N ILE A 167 6.34 10.73 -1.27
CA ILE A 167 6.21 10.84 0.18
C ILE A 167 6.62 9.52 0.85
N HIS A 168 7.34 9.66 1.96
CA HIS A 168 7.60 8.58 2.89
C HIS A 168 7.33 9.06 4.32
N ILE A 169 7.03 8.11 5.20
CA ILE A 169 6.85 8.38 6.64
C ILE A 169 7.81 7.44 7.35
N ASP A 170 8.56 7.95 8.32
CA ASP A 170 9.43 7.11 9.12
C ASP A 170 8.59 6.21 10.04
N GLU A 171 8.63 4.91 9.77
CA GLU A 171 7.89 3.89 10.51
C GLU A 171 8.77 3.10 11.48
N GLU A 172 10.07 3.41 11.56
CA GLU A 172 11.03 2.64 12.35
C GLU A 172 10.76 2.80 13.85
N ILE A 173 10.61 1.66 14.54
CA ILE A 173 10.15 1.62 15.93
C ILE A 173 11.06 2.40 16.89
N ASN A 174 12.36 2.41 16.63
CA ASN A 174 13.39 3.04 17.46
C ASN A 174 13.93 4.35 16.88
N SER A 175 13.36 4.85 15.78
CA SER A 175 13.82 6.11 15.22
C SER A 175 13.39 7.28 16.10
N PRO A 176 14.28 8.24 16.41
CA PRO A 176 13.90 9.48 17.07
C PRO A 176 12.99 10.37 16.18
N TYR A 177 12.90 10.06 14.89
CA TYR A 177 12.07 10.76 13.91
C TYR A 177 10.82 9.97 13.51
N LYS A 178 10.47 8.89 14.22
CA LYS A 178 9.29 8.08 13.94
C LYS A 178 8.03 8.95 13.78
N GLY A 179 7.31 8.74 12.69
CA GLY A 179 6.14 9.53 12.30
C GLY A 179 6.45 10.80 11.51
N SER A 180 7.72 11.15 11.33
CA SER A 180 8.12 12.28 10.48
C SER A 180 7.82 11.98 9.02
N ILE A 181 7.38 13.01 8.30
CA ILE A 181 7.03 12.95 6.89
C ILE A 181 8.17 13.52 6.07
N TYR A 182 8.63 12.77 5.08
CA TYR A 182 9.66 13.15 4.14
C TYR A 182 9.05 13.24 2.76
N ILE A 183 9.23 14.37 2.09
CA ILE A 183 8.72 14.60 0.74
C ILE A 183 9.86 15.10 -0.13
N SER A 184 9.99 14.49 -1.31
CA SER A 184 10.95 14.88 -2.34
C SER A 184 10.22 15.15 -3.65
N TRP A 185 10.72 16.11 -4.43
CA TRP A 185 10.22 16.42 -5.77
C TRP A 185 11.33 17.06 -6.61
N THR A 186 11.19 17.10 -7.93
CA THR A 186 12.05 17.93 -8.78
C THR A 186 11.44 19.32 -8.88
N GLN A 187 12.30 20.33 -8.74
CA GLN A 187 11.99 21.69 -9.13
C GLN A 187 12.66 21.96 -10.46
N PHE A 188 11.90 22.45 -11.44
CA PHE A 188 12.47 22.88 -12.70
C PHE A 188 12.96 24.32 -12.63
N ASP A 189 14.07 24.57 -13.29
CA ASP A 189 14.61 25.90 -13.51
C ASP A 189 15.04 26.07 -14.96
N LYS A 190 15.22 27.33 -15.36
CA LYS A 190 15.83 27.68 -16.64
C LYS A 190 17.35 27.65 -16.46
N TYR A 191 18.00 26.78 -17.21
CA TYR A 191 19.46 26.77 -17.33
C TYR A 191 19.82 27.45 -18.65
N ASN A 192 20.80 28.37 -18.59
CA ASN A 192 21.34 29.07 -19.76
C ASN A 192 22.58 28.35 -20.29
#